data_AF-A0A958JVI6-F1
#
_entry.id   AF-A0A958JVI6-F1
#
_cell.length_a   1.000
_cell.length_b   1.000
_cell.length_c   1.000
_cell.angle_alpha   90.00
_cell.angle_beta   90.00
_cell.angle_gamma   90.00
#
_symmetry.space_group_name_H-M   'P 1'
#
loop_
_entity.id
_entity.type
_entity.pdbx_description
1 polymer ?
#
loop_
_entity_poly.entity_id
_entity_poly.type
_entity_poly.pdbx_seq_one_letter_code
_entity_poly.pdbx_strand_id
1 'polypeptide(L)' 'MSPFSTSSNAIVIGGGHAGVEAASALSRLGVSTILVTLRREGIG' A
#
# COMPACT_ATOMS: atom_id res chain seq x y z
N MET A 1 0.91 10.37 26.18
CA MET A 1 1.41 9.35 25.23
C MET A 1 0.45 8.17 25.30
N SER A 2 -0.28 7.86 24.22
CA SER A 2 -1.32 6.84 24.26
C SER A 2 -0.71 5.42 24.34
N PRO A 3 -1.21 4.53 25.23
CA PRO A 3 -0.59 3.22 25.50
C PRO A 3 -0.76 2.15 24.40
N PHE A 4 -1.33 2.49 23.24
CA PHE A 4 -1.55 1.57 22.13
C PHE A 4 -1.15 2.23 20.80
N SER A 5 0.16 2.20 20.47
CA SER A 5 0.63 2.54 19.13
C SER A 5 0.71 1.27 18.31
N THR A 6 -0.32 0.99 17.52
CA THR A 6 -0.28 -0.10 16.54
C THR A 6 0.26 0.49 15.24
N SER A 7 1.55 0.27 14.96
CA SER A 7 2.13 0.62 13.67
C SER A 7 1.58 -0.32 12.59
N SER A 8 0.83 0.23 11.64
CA SER A 8 0.32 -0.53 10.49
C SER A 8 1.25 -0.38 9.28
N ASN A 9 1.67 -1.51 8.73
CA ASN A 9 2.42 -1.62 7.48
C ASN A 9 1.64 -2.52 6.51
N ALA A 10 1.73 -2.24 5.21
CA ALA A 10 1.08 -3.05 4.19
C ALA A 10 1.98 -3.29 2.97
N ILE A 11 1.86 -4.47 2.38
CA ILE A 11 2.49 -4.84 1.11
C ILE A 11 1.38 -5.26 0.15
N VAL A 12 1.28 -4.58 -0.98
CA VAL A 12 0.34 -4.89 -2.07
C VAL A 12 1.12 -5.55 -3.20
N ILE A 13 0.70 -6.73 -3.64
CA ILE A 13 1.34 -7.49 -4.72
C ILE A 13 0.45 -7.45 -5.96
N GLY A 14 0.97 -6.89 -7.04
CA GLY A 14 0.27 -6.64 -8.31
C GLY A 14 -0.05 -5.15 -8.49
N GLY A 15 0.36 -4.59 -9.63
CA GLY A 15 0.22 -3.15 -9.95
C GLY A 15 -0.91 -2.80 -10.92
N GLY A 16 -1.89 -3.68 -11.14
CA GLY A 16 -3.08 -3.34 -11.93
C GLY A 16 -4.08 -2.49 -11.14
N HIS A 17 -5.18 -2.08 -11.78
CA HIS A 17 -6.26 -1.26 -11.22
C HIS A 17 -6.53 -1.48 -9.71
N ALA A 18 -6.85 -2.71 -9.30
CA ALA A 18 -7.17 -3.02 -7.91
C ALA A 18 -5.97 -2.83 -6.95
N GLY A 19 -4.76 -3.18 -7.38
CA GLY A 19 -3.56 -3.05 -6.56
C GLY A 19 -3.15 -1.60 -6.37
N VAL A 20 -3.26 -0.78 -7.43
CA VAL A 20 -2.99 0.66 -7.34
C VAL A 20 -4.02 1.36 -6.45
N GLU A 21 -5.30 1.05 -6.60
CA GLU A 21 -6.34 1.59 -5.69
C GLU A 21 -6.10 1.19 -4.24
N ALA A 22 -5.80 -0.10 -3.98
CA ALA A 22 -5.53 -0.58 -2.63
C ALA A 22 -4.31 0.12 -2.00
N ALA A 23 -3.20 0.22 -2.74
CA ALA A 23 -1.98 0.87 -2.26
C ALA A 23 -2.18 2.37 -2.00
N SER A 24 -2.93 3.04 -2.87
CA SER A 24 -3.30 4.45 -2.73
C SER A 24 -4.20 4.68 -1.51
N ALA A 25 -5.20 3.84 -1.31
CA ALA A 25 -6.11 3.92 -0.17
C ALA A 25 -5.36 3.72 1.16
N LEU A 26 -4.52 2.69 1.26
CA LEU A 26 -3.70 2.41 2.45
C LEU A 26 -2.75 3.57 2.78
N SER A 27 -2.07 4.12 1.78
CA SER A 27 -1.16 5.25 1.96
C SER A 27 -1.90 6.49 2.48
N ARG A 28 -3.12 6.75 1.98
CA ARG A 28 -3.98 7.86 2.45
C ARG A 28 -4.49 7.68 3.87
N LEU A 29 -4.59 6.44 4.33
CA LEU A 29 -4.91 6.10 5.72
C LEU A 29 -3.70 6.18 6.65
N GLY A 30 -2.53 6.59 6.15
CA GLY A 30 -1.30 6.70 6.94
C GLY A 30 -0.59 5.37 7.18
N VAL A 31 -0.96 4.32 6.44
CA VAL A 31 -0.28 3.02 6.50
C VAL A 31 1.00 3.08 5.66
N SER A 32 2.13 2.68 6.24
CA SER A 32 3.37 2.53 5.47
C SER A 32 3.18 1.42 4.44
N THR A 33 3.13 1.80 3.15
CA THR A 33 2.65 0.91 2.08
C THR A 33 3.71 0.68 1.02
N ILE A 34 3.96 -0.58 0.67
CA ILE A 34 4.85 -0.99 -0.42
C ILE A 34 4.00 -1.62 -1.52
N LEU A 35 4.15 -1.16 -2.76
CA LEU A 35 3.57 -1.79 -3.96
C LEU A 35 4.65 -2.59 -4.69
N VAL A 36 4.41 -3.89 -4.88
CA VAL A 36 5.28 -4.80 -5.64
C VAL A 36 4.60 -5.15 -6.95
N THR A 37 5.29 -4.92 -8.07
CA THR A 37 4.82 -5.32 -9.41
C THR A 37 5.98 -5.94 -10.19
N LEU A 38 5.67 -6.81 -11.15
CA LEU A 38 6.68 -7.48 -11.98
C LEU A 38 7.39 -6.51 -12.93
N ARG A 39 6.68 -5.49 -13.41
CA ARG A 39 7.19 -4.46 -14.33
C ARG A 39 6.58 -3.11 -13.96
N ARG A 40 7.41 -2.06 -13.95
CA ARG A 40 6.95 -0.70 -13.61
C ARG A 40 6.04 -0.14 -14.69
N GLU A 41 6.32 -0.50 -15.94
CA GLU A 41 5.55 -0.11 -17.13
C GLU A 41 4.10 -0.65 -17.10
N GLY A 42 3.84 -1.70 -16.31
CA GLY A 42 2.52 -2.29 -16.13
C GLY A 42 1.75 -1.75 -14.91
N ILE A 43 2.20 -0.65 -14.29
CA ILE A 43 1.45 0.00 -13.22
C ILE A 43 0.30 0.81 -13.83
N GLY A 44 -0.93 0.48 -13.44
CA GLY A 44 -2.15 1.05 -14.01
C GLY A 44 -3.33 0.11 -13.83
#